data_AF-A0A1G9WTE2-F1
#
_entry.id   AF-A0A1G9WTE2-F1
#
_cell.length_a   1.000
_cell.length_b   1.000
_cell.length_c   1.000
_cell.angle_alpha   90.00
_cell.angle_beta   90.00
_cell.angle_gamma   90.00
#
_symmetry.space_group_name_H-M   'P 1'
#
loop_
_entity.id
_entity.type
_entity.pdbx_description
1 polymer ?
#
loop_
_entity_poly.entity_id
_entity_poly.type
_entity_poly.pdbx_seq_one_letter_code
_entity_poly.pdbx_strand_id
1 'polypeptide(L)'
;MADHLPLIVFPNASVISPEKGKGFPISQPSFPSHANQVGRLSGQINSLKRDFQEYTVNVSGAVAGLEPETVLVIEIAGSVDDFKQAIESAGMEWLGEWDIDDIEPTDDFYELNSKGQRVDKLVTGRMFLSMTSQSSLEELLSLWEKWKKNQKLPTGKTKWRDVFNQLVTIRRWGIEETLIETGMIDRWEDYLNPIDPDERISFQIELFYRKSLQVRSRIESAITQLLARLIHQEAEWGC
;
A
#
# COMPACT_ATOMS: atom_id res chain seq x y z
N MET A 1 -29.03 22.19 -18.96
CA MET A 1 -28.09 21.07 -19.14
C MET A 1 -26.73 21.68 -19.41
N ALA A 2 -25.69 21.28 -18.68
CA ALA A 2 -24.35 21.77 -18.97
C ALA A 2 -23.88 21.06 -20.24
N ASP A 3 -24.01 21.73 -21.39
CA ASP A 3 -23.72 21.16 -22.72
C ASP A 3 -22.21 20.91 -22.94
N HIS A 4 -21.36 21.19 -21.96
CA HIS A 4 -19.91 21.10 -22.05
C HIS A 4 -19.36 20.38 -20.83
N LEU A 5 -19.00 19.10 -20.99
CA LEU A 5 -18.18 18.40 -20.00
C LEU A 5 -16.75 18.97 -20.04
N PRO A 6 -16.08 19.10 -18.88
CA PRO A 6 -14.69 19.55 -18.86
C PRO A 6 -13.82 18.60 -19.71
N LEU A 7 -13.07 19.18 -20.65
CA LEU A 7 -12.08 18.45 -21.44
C LEU A 7 -10.88 18.12 -20.55
N ILE A 8 -10.90 16.91 -19.97
CA ILE A 8 -9.72 16.36 -19.28
C ILE A 8 -8.85 15.71 -20.34
N VAL A 9 -7.77 16.39 -20.72
CA VAL A 9 -6.75 15.84 -21.62
C VAL A 9 -5.76 15.04 -20.77
N PHE A 10 -5.86 13.71 -20.84
CA PHE A 10 -4.85 12.85 -20.21
C PHE A 10 -3.56 12.84 -21.04
N PRO A 11 -2.39 13.00 -20.41
CA PRO A 11 -1.13 12.87 -21.11
C PRO A 11 -0.92 11.41 -21.58
N ASN A 12 -0.19 11.25 -22.68
CA ASN A 12 0.29 9.92 -23.06
C ASN A 12 1.26 9.40 -21.99
N ALA A 13 1.11 8.12 -21.62
CA ALA A 13 2.05 7.47 -20.73
C ALA A 13 3.47 7.59 -21.31
N SER A 14 4.40 8.08 -20.49
CA SER A 14 5.80 8.23 -20.88
C SER A 14 6.71 7.60 -19.82
N VAL A 15 7.79 6.98 -20.28
CA VAL A 15 8.82 6.45 -19.37
C VAL A 15 9.80 7.57 -19.09
N ILE A 16 9.78 8.06 -17.86
CA ILE A 16 10.68 9.10 -17.39
C ILE A 16 11.91 8.40 -16.79
N SER A 17 13.11 8.80 -17.22
CA SER A 17 14.33 8.31 -16.58
C SER A 17 14.43 8.92 -15.18
N PRO A 18 14.81 8.15 -14.15
CA PRO A 18 15.04 8.71 -12.82
C PRO A 18 15.99 9.90 -12.90
N GLU A 19 15.72 10.94 -12.11
CA GLU A 19 16.67 12.03 -11.98
C GLU A 19 18.02 11.47 -11.51
N LYS A 20 19.12 12.02 -12.02
CA LYS A 20 20.45 11.66 -11.51
C LYS A 20 20.54 12.13 -10.06
N GLY A 21 20.39 11.18 -9.13
CA GLY A 21 20.53 11.45 -7.71
C GLY A 21 21.86 12.14 -7.43
N LYS A 22 21.82 13.19 -6.61
CA LYS A 22 23.03 13.71 -5.98
C LYS A 22 23.48 12.64 -5.00
N GLY A 23 24.74 12.19 -5.11
CA GLY A 23 25.31 11.25 -4.15
C GLY A 23 25.32 11.91 -2.77
N PHE A 24 24.31 11.64 -1.95
CA PHE A 24 24.35 11.97 -0.55
C PHE A 24 25.27 10.96 0.16
N PRO A 25 26.02 11.38 1.19
CA PRO A 25 26.71 10.43 2.03
C PRO A 25 25.68 9.42 2.53
N ILE A 26 25.96 8.13 2.34
CA ILE A 26 25.12 7.05 2.86
C ILE A 26 25.13 7.20 4.38
N SER A 27 24.05 7.75 4.92
CA SER A 27 23.83 7.71 6.36
C SER A 27 23.57 6.25 6.72
N GLN A 28 24.20 5.79 7.80
CA GLN A 28 23.92 4.46 8.34
C GLN A 28 23.20 4.67 9.67
N PRO A 29 21.88 4.92 9.62
CA PRO A 29 21.10 5.06 10.83
C PRO A 29 21.17 3.76 11.64
N SER A 30 21.08 3.92 12.94
CA SER A 30 20.87 2.84 13.87
C SER A 30 19.40 2.43 13.84
N PHE A 31 19.16 1.13 14.05
CA PHE A 31 17.85 0.52 14.05
C PHE A 31 17.62 -0.21 15.37
N PRO A 32 16.35 -0.45 15.76
CA PRO A 32 16.04 -1.23 16.95
C PRO A 32 16.73 -2.60 16.95
N SER A 33 17.05 -3.09 18.16
CA SER A 33 17.49 -4.47 18.31
C SER A 33 16.42 -5.44 17.81
N HIS A 34 16.83 -6.65 17.39
CA HIS A 34 15.88 -7.67 16.90
C HIS A 34 14.70 -7.89 17.85
N ALA A 35 14.95 -7.97 19.17
CA ALA A 35 13.90 -8.16 20.18
C ALA A 35 12.95 -6.95 20.27
N ASN A 36 13.49 -5.73 20.28
CA ASN A 36 12.68 -4.50 20.28
C ASN A 36 11.83 -4.41 19.03
N GLN A 37 12.42 -4.72 17.88
CA GLN A 37 11.76 -4.64 16.59
C GLN A 37 10.66 -5.70 16.45
N VAL A 38 10.88 -6.91 16.98
CA VAL A 38 9.81 -7.92 17.15
C VAL A 38 8.67 -7.36 17.99
N GLY A 39 8.97 -6.70 19.11
CA GLY A 39 7.97 -6.07 19.98
C GLY A 39 7.15 -5.00 19.26
N ARG A 40 7.82 -4.07 18.57
CA ARG A 40 7.19 -2.97 17.81
C ARG A 40 6.27 -3.47 16.72
N LEU A 41 6.75 -4.40 15.90
CA LEU A 41 6.06 -4.81 14.68
C LEU A 41 5.00 -5.89 14.89
N SER A 42 5.09 -6.70 15.96
CA SER A 42 4.13 -7.79 16.18
C SER A 42 2.68 -7.30 16.21
N GLY A 43 2.42 -6.15 16.83
CA GLY A 43 1.08 -5.54 16.86
C GLY A 43 0.60 -5.11 15.48
N GLN A 44 1.46 -4.47 14.68
CA GLN A 44 1.14 -4.01 13.33
C GLN A 44 0.89 -5.19 12.39
N ILE A 45 1.76 -6.19 12.38
CA ILE A 45 1.61 -7.40 11.54
C ILE A 45 0.34 -8.17 11.90
N ASN A 46 0.02 -8.29 13.19
CA ASN A 46 -1.23 -8.93 13.62
C ASN A 46 -2.46 -8.14 13.18
N SER A 47 -2.39 -6.82 13.18
CA SER A 47 -3.49 -5.95 12.72
C SER A 47 -3.65 -6.06 11.21
N LEU A 48 -2.57 -5.92 10.44
CA LEU A 48 -2.56 -6.16 8.99
C LEU A 48 -3.19 -7.50 8.61
N LYS A 49 -2.87 -8.58 9.35
CA LYS A 49 -3.46 -9.89 9.13
C LYS A 49 -4.98 -9.88 9.35
N ARG A 50 -5.47 -9.29 10.45
CA ARG A 50 -6.91 -9.19 10.73
C ARG A 50 -7.62 -8.34 9.69
N ASP A 51 -7.08 -7.16 9.38
CA ASP A 51 -7.66 -6.21 8.43
C ASP A 51 -7.80 -6.84 7.04
N PHE A 52 -6.83 -7.64 6.62
CA PHE A 52 -6.90 -8.35 5.34
C PHE A 52 -7.91 -9.51 5.36
N GLN A 53 -8.04 -10.21 6.48
CA GLN A 53 -9.06 -11.26 6.64
C GLN A 53 -10.47 -10.67 6.57
N GLU A 54 -10.71 -9.56 7.27
CA GLU A 54 -11.99 -8.83 7.23
C GLU A 54 -12.29 -8.31 5.83
N TYR A 55 -11.31 -7.68 5.18
CA TYR A 55 -11.42 -7.24 3.78
C TYR A 55 -11.81 -8.41 2.86
N THR A 56 -11.11 -9.54 2.97
CA THR A 56 -11.37 -10.73 2.15
C THR A 56 -12.80 -11.24 2.33
N VAL A 57 -13.30 -11.30 3.57
CA VAL A 57 -14.69 -11.69 3.86
C VAL A 57 -15.67 -10.73 3.19
N ASN A 58 -15.45 -9.42 3.32
CA ASN A 58 -16.32 -8.38 2.76
C ASN A 58 -16.38 -8.42 1.23
N VAL A 59 -15.26 -8.70 0.55
CA VAL A 59 -15.23 -8.71 -0.92
C VAL A 59 -15.56 -10.07 -1.54
N SER A 60 -15.41 -11.16 -0.79
CA SER A 60 -15.53 -12.54 -1.30
C SER A 60 -16.82 -12.84 -2.09
N GLY A 61 -17.95 -12.22 -1.71
CA GLY A 61 -19.23 -12.36 -2.43
C GLY A 61 -19.31 -11.60 -3.76
N ALA A 62 -18.51 -10.53 -3.91
CA ALA A 62 -18.51 -9.66 -5.09
C ALA A 62 -17.48 -10.09 -6.15
N VAL A 63 -16.35 -10.66 -5.73
CA VAL A 63 -15.23 -11.06 -6.60
C VAL A 63 -15.21 -12.56 -6.92
N ALA A 64 -16.35 -13.10 -7.42
CA ALA A 64 -16.46 -14.51 -7.76
C ALA A 64 -15.36 -14.96 -8.75
N GLY A 65 -14.39 -15.73 -8.24
CA GLY A 65 -13.27 -16.29 -9.03
C GLY A 65 -12.03 -15.39 -9.17
N LEU A 66 -11.97 -14.27 -8.45
CA LEU A 66 -10.76 -13.42 -8.34
C LEU A 66 -10.12 -13.59 -6.96
N GLU A 67 -8.78 -13.66 -6.93
CA GLU A 67 -8.02 -13.61 -5.68
C GLU A 67 -8.12 -12.19 -5.11
N PRO A 68 -8.41 -12.01 -3.81
CA PRO A 68 -8.38 -10.69 -3.18
C PRO A 68 -6.99 -10.06 -3.30
N GLU A 69 -6.95 -8.84 -3.81
CA GLU A 69 -5.75 -8.00 -3.88
C GLU A 69 -5.96 -6.73 -3.03
N THR A 70 -4.88 -6.18 -2.49
CA THR A 70 -4.87 -4.89 -1.80
C THR A 70 -3.55 -4.17 -2.00
N VAL A 71 -3.49 -2.89 -1.65
CA VAL A 71 -2.22 -2.16 -1.58
C VAL A 71 -1.71 -2.17 -0.14
N LEU A 72 -0.40 -2.42 0.02
CA LEU A 72 0.30 -2.23 1.28
C LEU A 72 1.07 -0.92 1.23
N VAL A 73 0.99 -0.18 2.34
CA VAL A 73 1.89 0.92 2.68
C VAL A 73 2.99 0.35 3.55
N ILE A 74 4.24 0.53 3.11
CA ILE A 74 5.43 0.05 3.81
C ILE A 74 6.35 1.24 4.01
N GLU A 75 6.59 1.63 5.26
CA GLU A 75 7.47 2.74 5.62
C GLU A 75 8.74 2.20 6.29
N ILE A 76 9.90 2.68 5.86
CA ILE A 76 11.19 2.32 6.45
C ILE A 76 11.95 3.55 6.92
N ALA A 77 12.81 3.34 7.90
CA ALA A 77 13.87 4.27 8.27
C ALA A 77 15.13 3.99 7.46
N GLY A 78 15.69 5.02 6.85
CA GLY A 78 16.89 4.96 6.04
C GLY A 78 16.64 4.38 4.64
N SER A 79 17.51 3.45 4.24
CA SER A 79 17.51 2.88 2.90
C SER A 79 17.76 1.39 2.94
N VAL A 80 17.01 0.63 2.14
CA VAL A 80 17.35 -0.76 1.83
C VAL A 80 17.81 -0.85 0.38
N ASP A 81 19.06 -1.26 0.18
CA ASP A 81 19.55 -1.61 -1.15
C ASP A 81 18.75 -2.77 -1.73
N ASP A 82 18.31 -2.63 -2.97
CA ASP A 82 17.47 -3.59 -3.68
C ASP A 82 16.12 -3.86 -2.99
N PHE A 83 15.53 -2.86 -2.32
CA PHE A 83 14.24 -2.98 -1.65
C PHE A 83 13.15 -3.49 -2.60
N LYS A 84 13.09 -2.94 -3.82
CA LYS A 84 12.14 -3.39 -4.85
C LYS A 84 12.25 -4.89 -5.12
N GLN A 85 13.47 -5.41 -5.27
CA GLN A 85 13.70 -6.83 -5.49
C GLN A 85 13.30 -7.66 -4.26
N ALA A 86 13.47 -7.13 -3.03
CA ALA A 86 12.97 -7.77 -1.83
C ALA A 86 11.44 -7.91 -1.87
N ILE A 87 10.72 -6.84 -2.16
CA ILE A 87 9.25 -6.83 -2.29
C ILE A 87 8.78 -7.79 -3.40
N GLU A 88 9.36 -7.71 -4.59
CA GLU A 88 9.04 -8.60 -5.72
C GLU A 88 9.34 -10.07 -5.40
N SER A 89 10.35 -10.36 -4.57
CA SER A 89 10.67 -11.75 -4.15
C SER A 89 9.57 -12.40 -3.29
N ALA A 90 8.69 -11.61 -2.69
CA ALA A 90 7.52 -12.08 -1.95
C ALA A 90 6.25 -12.17 -2.82
N GLY A 91 6.37 -11.98 -4.14
CA GLY A 91 5.24 -12.04 -5.08
C GLY A 91 4.47 -10.73 -5.22
N MET A 92 4.89 -9.67 -4.53
CA MET A 92 4.20 -8.38 -4.57
C MET A 92 4.63 -7.55 -5.79
N GLU A 93 3.76 -6.63 -6.22
CA GLU A 93 4.04 -5.71 -7.31
C GLU A 93 4.28 -4.30 -6.81
N TRP A 94 5.44 -3.74 -7.17
CA TRP A 94 5.80 -2.36 -6.89
C TRP A 94 4.89 -1.35 -7.60
N LEU A 95 4.30 -0.41 -6.86
CA LEU A 95 3.47 0.67 -7.41
C LEU A 95 4.16 2.03 -7.35
N GLY A 96 4.91 2.33 -6.28
CA GLY A 96 5.60 3.61 -6.12
C GLY A 96 6.47 3.71 -4.87
N GLU A 97 7.32 4.73 -4.84
CA GLU A 97 8.19 5.13 -3.72
C GLU A 97 8.14 6.65 -3.56
N TRP A 98 8.12 7.10 -2.31
CA TRP A 98 8.23 8.51 -1.93
C TRP A 98 9.17 8.65 -0.74
N ASP A 99 9.97 9.70 -0.74
CA ASP A 99 10.56 10.21 0.50
C ASP A 99 9.41 10.78 1.34
N ILE A 100 9.39 10.44 2.63
CA ILE A 100 8.43 10.98 3.60
C ILE A 100 9.17 11.92 4.55
N ASP A 101 8.41 12.65 5.38
CA ASP A 101 8.99 13.47 6.43
C ASP A 101 10.00 12.65 7.24
N ASP A 102 11.17 13.25 7.48
CA ASP A 102 12.22 12.57 8.21
C ASP A 102 11.74 12.21 9.63
N ILE A 103 12.16 11.04 10.10
CA ILE A 103 11.77 10.45 11.37
C ILE A 103 12.56 11.11 12.50
N GLU A 104 11.85 11.60 13.51
CA GLU A 104 12.46 12.14 14.73
C GLU A 104 13.35 11.09 15.43
N PRO A 105 14.54 11.48 15.92
CA PRO A 105 15.43 10.57 16.63
C PRO A 105 14.77 9.95 17.85
N THR A 106 14.78 8.62 17.91
CA THR A 106 14.32 7.84 19.05
C THR A 106 15.47 7.02 19.62
N ASP A 107 15.20 6.21 20.65
CA ASP A 107 16.20 5.25 21.16
C ASP A 107 16.48 4.10 20.17
N ASP A 108 15.55 3.85 19.25
CA ASP A 108 15.63 2.79 18.27
C ASP A 108 16.10 3.29 16.89
N PHE A 109 15.65 4.48 16.46
CA PHE A 109 15.99 5.09 15.18
C PHE A 109 16.75 6.39 15.39
N TYR A 110 18.04 6.41 15.05
CA TYR A 110 18.85 7.62 15.17
C TYR A 110 20.07 7.56 14.24
N GLU A 111 20.57 8.73 13.87
CA GLU A 111 21.75 8.83 13.03
C GLU A 111 23.05 8.60 13.81
N LEU A 112 24.04 8.02 13.12
CA LEU A 112 25.40 7.81 13.63
C LEU A 112 26.38 8.70 12.88
N ASN A 113 27.27 9.38 13.61
CA ASN A 113 28.38 10.08 12.96
C ASN A 113 29.48 9.11 12.50
N SER A 114 30.50 9.62 11.81
CA SER A 114 31.64 8.82 11.33
C SER A 114 32.46 8.13 12.43
N LYS A 115 32.24 8.48 13.70
CA LYS A 115 32.86 7.85 14.87
C LYS A 115 31.93 6.83 15.55
N GLY A 116 30.76 6.54 14.97
CA GLY A 116 29.77 5.62 15.53
C GLY A 116 29.05 6.18 16.76
N GLN A 117 28.99 7.50 16.92
CA GLN A 117 28.29 8.14 18.04
C GLN A 117 26.91 8.62 17.58
N ARG A 118 25.89 8.41 18.43
CA ARG A 118 24.53 8.94 18.22
C ARG A 118 24.60 10.45 18.01
N VAL A 119 23.91 10.93 16.98
CA VAL A 119 23.66 12.35 16.75
C VAL A 119 22.17 12.60 16.69
N ASP A 120 21.78 13.78 17.16
CA ASP A 120 20.38 14.21 17.19
C ASP A 120 20.01 14.83 15.83
N LYS A 121 19.96 13.98 14.80
CA LYS A 121 19.57 14.33 13.44
C LYS A 121 18.44 13.42 13.00
N LEU A 122 17.48 14.01 12.31
CA LEU A 122 16.37 13.28 11.70
C LEU A 122 16.89 12.13 10.84
N VAL A 123 16.20 11.01 10.89
CA VAL A 123 16.49 9.81 10.10
C VAL A 123 15.60 9.84 8.86
N THR A 124 16.18 9.76 7.67
CA THR A 124 15.37 9.79 6.44
C THR A 124 14.33 8.68 6.44
N GLY A 125 13.08 9.01 6.11
CA GLY A 125 12.00 8.04 5.96
C GLY A 125 11.68 7.81 4.49
N ARG A 126 11.31 6.57 4.13
CA ARG A 126 10.77 6.25 2.81
C ARG A 126 9.51 5.42 2.91
N MET A 127 8.55 5.74 2.06
CA MET A 127 7.30 5.03 1.91
C MET A 127 7.25 4.33 0.56
N PHE A 128 6.76 3.10 0.58
CA PHE A 128 6.55 2.28 -0.61
C PHE A 128 5.10 1.82 -0.68
N LEU A 129 4.55 1.87 -1.89
CA LEU A 129 3.27 1.28 -2.22
C LEU A 129 3.49 0.00 -3.03
N SER A 130 2.85 -1.07 -2.58
CA SER A 130 2.93 -2.36 -3.25
C SER A 130 1.57 -3.00 -3.38
N MET A 131 1.21 -3.47 -4.57
CA MET A 131 0.07 -4.37 -4.71
C MET A 131 0.44 -5.74 -4.16
N THR A 132 -0.48 -6.32 -3.41
CA THR A 132 -0.30 -7.57 -2.68
C THR A 132 -1.55 -8.43 -2.83
N SER A 133 -1.37 -9.62 -3.38
CA SER A 133 -2.39 -10.67 -3.39
C SER A 133 -2.45 -11.39 -2.04
N GLN A 134 -3.52 -12.16 -1.80
CA GLN A 134 -3.60 -13.04 -0.63
C GLN A 134 -2.35 -13.94 -0.47
N SER A 135 -1.94 -14.62 -1.55
CA SER A 135 -0.75 -15.47 -1.57
C SER A 135 0.55 -14.72 -1.25
N SER A 136 0.68 -13.48 -1.72
CA SER A 136 1.85 -12.63 -1.43
C SER A 136 1.88 -12.17 0.03
N LEU A 137 0.71 -11.90 0.62
CA LEU A 137 0.59 -11.58 2.04
C LEU A 137 0.93 -12.79 2.91
N GLU A 138 0.47 -13.98 2.55
CA GLU A 138 0.82 -15.23 3.24
C GLU A 138 2.35 -15.47 3.22
N GLU A 139 3.01 -15.18 2.10
CA GLU A 139 4.47 -15.24 1.99
C GLU A 139 5.15 -14.22 2.90
N LEU A 140 4.68 -12.97 2.94
CA LEU A 140 5.18 -11.94 3.87
C LEU A 140 5.08 -12.40 5.33
N LEU A 141 3.92 -12.93 5.73
CA LEU A 141 3.68 -13.40 7.09
C LEU A 141 4.57 -14.60 7.44
N SER A 142 4.83 -15.49 6.47
CA SER A 142 5.77 -16.60 6.61
C SER A 142 7.21 -16.12 6.82
N LEU A 143 7.64 -15.10 6.07
CA LEU A 143 8.96 -14.48 6.22
C LEU A 143 9.11 -13.77 7.56
N TRP A 144 8.08 -13.04 7.98
CA TRP A 144 8.01 -12.40 9.29
C TRP A 144 8.19 -13.43 10.41
N GLU A 145 7.44 -14.53 10.39
CA GLU A 145 7.51 -15.56 11.43
C GLU A 145 8.88 -16.23 11.52
N LYS A 146 9.55 -16.43 10.37
CA LYS A 146 10.93 -16.95 10.33
C LYS A 146 11.91 -15.93 10.91
N TRP A 147 11.83 -14.67 10.48
CA TRP A 147 12.71 -13.61 10.96
C TRP A 147 12.54 -13.37 12.46
N LYS A 148 11.29 -13.31 12.95
CA LYS A 148 10.94 -13.18 14.36
C LYS A 148 11.55 -14.29 15.24
N LYS A 149 11.67 -15.51 14.71
CA LYS A 149 12.28 -16.66 15.41
C LYS A 149 13.81 -16.75 15.22
N ASN A 150 14.44 -15.72 14.64
CA ASN A 150 15.85 -15.74 14.24
C ASN A 150 16.22 -16.93 13.33
N GLN A 151 15.26 -17.39 12.52
CA GLN A 151 15.49 -18.47 11.56
C GLN A 151 16.08 -17.93 10.26
N LYS A 152 16.81 -18.79 9.55
CA LYS A 152 17.34 -18.45 8.24
C LYS A 152 16.19 -18.23 7.25
N LEU A 153 16.18 -17.07 6.59
CA LEU A 153 15.26 -16.78 5.50
C LEU A 153 15.61 -17.61 4.25
N PRO A 154 14.62 -17.98 3.42
CA PRO A 154 14.86 -18.71 2.18
C PRO A 154 15.84 -18.01 1.26
N THR A 155 16.55 -18.78 0.44
CA THR A 155 17.40 -18.24 -0.63
C THR A 155 16.58 -17.34 -1.55
N GLY A 156 17.14 -16.18 -1.92
CA GLY A 156 16.44 -15.15 -2.71
C GLY A 156 15.58 -14.19 -1.89
N LYS A 157 15.35 -14.47 -0.59
CA LYS A 157 14.51 -13.65 0.30
C LYS A 157 15.27 -13.08 1.50
N THR A 158 16.60 -13.17 1.51
CA THR A 158 17.42 -12.74 2.66
C THR A 158 17.37 -11.24 2.90
N LYS A 159 17.10 -10.43 1.87
CA LYS A 159 16.91 -8.97 1.95
C LYS A 159 15.73 -8.55 2.82
N TRP A 160 14.74 -9.44 3.01
CA TRP A 160 13.67 -9.19 3.97
C TRP A 160 14.16 -8.99 5.40
N ARG A 161 15.35 -9.49 5.76
CA ARG A 161 15.97 -9.16 7.04
C ARG A 161 16.18 -7.66 7.20
N ASP A 162 16.69 -7.01 6.16
CA ASP A 162 17.00 -5.58 6.17
C ASP A 162 15.70 -4.78 6.17
N VAL A 163 14.72 -5.20 5.37
CA VAL A 163 13.35 -4.64 5.39
C VAL A 163 12.77 -4.70 6.80
N PHE A 164 12.76 -5.85 7.47
CA PHE A 164 12.22 -5.97 8.82
C PHE A 164 13.00 -5.19 9.87
N ASN A 165 14.34 -5.09 9.75
CA ASN A 165 15.16 -4.27 10.64
C ASN A 165 14.80 -2.78 10.54
N GLN A 166 14.53 -2.30 9.33
CA GLN A 166 14.28 -0.89 9.04
C GLN A 166 12.80 -0.50 9.09
N LEU A 167 11.90 -1.48 9.19
CA LEU A 167 10.46 -1.25 9.12
C LEU A 167 9.97 -0.34 10.25
N VAL A 168 9.32 0.75 9.87
CA VAL A 168 8.67 1.70 10.78
C VAL A 168 7.20 1.33 10.89
N THR A 169 6.54 1.27 9.73
CA THR A 169 5.11 1.03 9.60
C THR A 169 4.85 0.03 8.49
N ILE A 170 3.92 -0.90 8.71
CA ILE A 170 3.30 -1.69 7.64
C ILE A 170 1.80 -1.83 7.87
N ARG A 171 1.03 -1.52 6.83
CA ARG A 171 -0.43 -1.53 6.91
C ARG A 171 -1.07 -1.66 5.53
N ARG A 172 -2.34 -2.02 5.52
CA ARG A 172 -3.16 -2.02 4.31
C ARG A 172 -3.53 -0.58 3.97
N TRP A 173 -3.47 -0.21 2.69
CA TRP A 173 -4.10 1.00 2.17
C TRP A 173 -5.61 0.90 2.37
N GLY A 174 -6.19 1.85 3.08
CA GLY A 174 -7.50 1.69 3.69
C GLY A 174 -8.50 2.79 3.37
N ILE A 175 -9.61 2.72 4.09
CA ILE A 175 -10.69 3.72 4.10
C ILE A 175 -10.17 5.07 4.61
N GLU A 176 -9.14 5.06 5.45
CA GLU A 176 -8.57 6.26 6.06
C GLU A 176 -8.00 7.20 4.99
N GLU A 177 -7.10 6.71 4.13
CA GLU A 177 -6.58 7.51 3.01
C GLU A 177 -7.64 7.78 1.93
N THR A 178 -8.55 6.84 1.72
CA THR A 178 -9.44 6.87 0.55
C THR A 178 -10.70 7.71 0.79
N LEU A 179 -11.26 7.67 2.01
CA LEU A 179 -12.55 8.28 2.33
C LEU A 179 -12.48 9.34 3.43
N ILE A 180 -11.58 9.20 4.41
CA ILE A 180 -11.46 10.14 5.52
C ILE A 180 -10.61 11.34 5.11
N GLU A 181 -9.38 11.11 4.65
CA GLU A 181 -8.47 12.20 4.23
C GLU A 181 -9.01 13.00 3.04
N THR A 182 -9.85 12.39 2.20
CA THR A 182 -10.48 13.02 1.05
C THR A 182 -11.74 13.82 1.41
N GLY A 183 -12.22 13.75 2.66
CA GLY A 183 -13.48 14.35 3.09
C GLY A 183 -14.73 13.70 2.46
N MET A 184 -14.58 12.51 1.87
CA MET A 184 -15.69 11.82 1.19
C MET A 184 -16.73 11.30 2.17
N ILE A 185 -16.35 10.94 3.40
CA ILE A 185 -17.31 10.55 4.45
C ILE A 185 -18.29 11.69 4.74
N ASP A 186 -17.77 12.89 5.04
CA ASP A 186 -18.59 14.07 5.33
C ASP A 186 -19.54 14.38 4.16
N ARG A 187 -19.03 14.26 2.92
CA ARG A 187 -19.82 14.46 1.72
C ARG A 187 -20.95 13.42 1.55
N TRP A 188 -20.70 12.16 1.92
CA TRP A 188 -21.72 11.12 1.89
C TRP A 188 -22.77 11.31 2.97
N GLU A 189 -22.39 11.76 4.17
CA GLU A 189 -23.35 12.10 5.23
C GLU A 189 -24.31 13.21 4.79
N ASP A 190 -23.81 14.23 4.10
CA ASP A 190 -24.64 15.30 3.53
C ASP A 190 -25.65 14.76 2.49
N TYR A 191 -25.24 13.83 1.63
CA TYR A 191 -26.14 13.20 0.64
C TYR A 191 -27.21 12.30 1.26
N LEU A 192 -26.92 11.71 2.42
CA LEU A 192 -27.84 10.79 3.08
C LEU A 192 -28.77 11.50 4.08
N ASN A 193 -28.67 12.83 4.25
CA ASN A 193 -29.45 13.55 5.25
C ASN A 193 -30.06 14.88 4.74
N PRO A 194 -31.35 14.90 4.36
CA PRO A 194 -32.28 13.77 4.32
C PRO A 194 -32.02 12.87 3.10
N ILE A 195 -32.31 11.58 3.22
CA ILE A 195 -32.29 10.67 2.06
C ILE A 195 -33.30 11.17 1.03
N ASP A 196 -32.81 11.60 -0.13
CA ASP A 196 -33.60 11.84 -1.33
C ASP A 196 -33.51 10.62 -2.27
N PRO A 197 -34.59 9.83 -2.41
CA PRO A 197 -34.58 8.65 -3.29
C PRO A 197 -34.34 8.96 -4.77
N ASP A 198 -34.59 10.22 -5.20
CA ASP A 198 -34.40 10.65 -6.58
C ASP A 198 -32.99 11.24 -6.82
N GLU A 199 -32.19 11.44 -5.77
CA GLU A 199 -30.84 11.99 -5.88
C GLU A 199 -29.87 10.96 -6.49
N ARG A 200 -29.29 11.32 -7.63
CA ARG A 200 -28.27 10.51 -8.29
C ARG A 200 -26.90 10.72 -7.66
N ILE A 201 -26.40 9.67 -7.01
CA ILE A 201 -25.04 9.67 -6.44
C ILE A 201 -24.03 9.39 -7.56
N SER A 202 -23.13 10.35 -7.78
CA SER A 202 -21.97 10.15 -8.65
C SER A 202 -20.79 9.63 -7.83
N PHE A 203 -20.07 8.63 -8.35
CA PHE A 203 -18.86 8.09 -7.73
C PHE A 203 -17.73 7.97 -8.75
N GLN A 204 -16.50 8.03 -8.24
CA GLN A 204 -15.28 7.79 -8.99
C GLN A 204 -14.67 6.47 -8.56
N ILE A 205 -14.16 5.69 -9.51
CA ILE A 205 -13.37 4.50 -9.24
C ILE A 205 -11.91 4.85 -9.53
N GLU A 206 -11.05 4.70 -8.54
CA GLU A 206 -9.61 4.83 -8.70
C GLU A 206 -8.96 3.46 -8.77
N LEU A 207 -8.09 3.27 -9.76
CA LEU A 207 -7.42 2.01 -10.02
C LEU A 207 -5.91 2.21 -10.04
N PHE A 208 -5.19 1.30 -9.37
CA PHE A 208 -3.75 1.23 -9.49
C PHE A 208 -3.35 0.60 -10.82
N TYR A 209 -2.44 1.26 -11.54
CA TYR A 209 -1.97 0.77 -12.83
C TYR A 209 -1.13 -0.51 -12.65
N ARG A 210 -1.60 -1.63 -13.22
CA ARG A 210 -0.90 -2.92 -13.17
C ARG A 210 0.09 -3.04 -14.34
N LYS A 211 1.30 -3.55 -14.09
CA LYS A 211 2.36 -3.75 -15.08
C LYS A 211 1.94 -4.72 -16.20
N SER A 212 1.23 -5.79 -15.84
CA SER A 212 0.77 -6.80 -16.80
C SER A 212 -0.44 -6.31 -17.60
N LEU A 213 -0.31 -6.29 -18.94
CA LEU A 213 -1.43 -5.95 -19.82
C LEU A 213 -2.58 -6.95 -19.67
N GLN A 214 -2.27 -8.23 -19.53
CA GLN A 214 -3.26 -9.29 -19.36
C GLN A 214 -4.07 -9.10 -18.07
N VAL A 215 -3.40 -8.73 -16.97
CA VAL A 215 -4.06 -8.42 -15.70
C VAL A 215 -4.96 -7.19 -15.85
N ARG A 216 -4.46 -6.12 -16.50
CA ARG A 216 -5.26 -4.91 -16.77
C ARG A 216 -6.54 -5.23 -17.54
N SER A 217 -6.44 -5.93 -18.68
CA SER A 217 -7.60 -6.29 -19.49
C SER A 217 -8.60 -7.18 -18.75
N ARG A 218 -8.13 -8.09 -17.89
CA ARG A 218 -9.00 -8.93 -17.06
C ARG A 218 -9.77 -8.10 -16.02
N ILE A 219 -9.07 -7.20 -15.31
CA ILE A 219 -9.68 -6.32 -14.30
C ILE A 219 -10.68 -5.36 -14.94
N GLU A 220 -10.32 -4.73 -16.06
CA GLU A 220 -11.19 -3.83 -16.80
C GLU A 220 -12.48 -4.52 -17.26
N SER A 221 -12.37 -5.75 -17.80
CA SER A 221 -13.51 -6.56 -18.19
C SER A 221 -14.40 -6.91 -16.98
N ALA A 222 -13.82 -7.28 -15.85
CA ALA A 222 -14.55 -7.61 -14.63
C ALA A 222 -15.32 -6.40 -14.08
N ILE A 223 -14.69 -5.22 -14.02
CA ILE A 223 -15.32 -3.98 -13.56
C ILE A 223 -16.46 -3.57 -14.50
N THR A 224 -16.23 -3.61 -15.81
CA THR A 224 -17.26 -3.26 -16.80
C THR A 224 -18.49 -4.16 -16.68
N GLN A 225 -18.27 -5.47 -16.49
CA GLN A 225 -19.38 -6.42 -16.28
C GLN A 225 -20.10 -6.22 -14.95
N LEU A 226 -19.40 -5.81 -13.89
CA LEU A 226 -20.01 -5.51 -12.60
C LEU A 226 -20.90 -4.26 -12.70
N LEU A 227 -20.39 -3.20 -13.32
CA LEU A 227 -21.14 -1.95 -13.54
C LEU A 227 -22.38 -2.18 -14.39
N ALA A 228 -22.26 -2.96 -15.47
CA ALA A 228 -23.41 -3.31 -16.32
C ALA A 228 -24.50 -4.06 -15.53
N ARG A 229 -24.12 -4.95 -14.60
CA ARG A 229 -25.08 -5.67 -13.74
C ARG A 229 -25.81 -4.75 -12.77
N LEU A 230 -25.11 -3.80 -12.16
CA LEU A 230 -25.72 -2.83 -11.25
C LEU A 230 -26.76 -1.95 -11.96
N ILE A 231 -26.45 -1.52 -13.19
CA ILE A 231 -27.37 -0.73 -14.02
C ILE A 231 -28.62 -1.55 -14.40
N HIS A 232 -28.45 -2.84 -14.72
CA HIS A 232 -29.59 -3.69 -15.11
C HIS A 232 -30.50 -4.07 -13.94
N GLN A 233 -29.99 -4.18 -12.71
CA GLN A 233 -30.84 -4.41 -11.54
C GLN A 233 -31.82 -3.25 -11.33
N GLU A 234 -31.43 -2.00 -11.55
CA GLU A 234 -32.32 -0.85 -11.42
C GLU A 234 -33.54 -0.90 -12.36
N ALA A 235 -33.41 -1.57 -13.51
CA ALA A 235 -34.51 -1.76 -14.47
C ALA A 235 -35.52 -2.85 -14.07
N GLU A 236 -35.14 -3.82 -13.23
CA GLU A 236 -36.03 -4.90 -12.77
C GLU A 236 -36.84 -4.55 -11.52
N TRP A 237 -36.37 -3.59 -10.70
CA TRP A 237 -37.10 -3.09 -9.52
C TRP A 237 -38.02 -1.89 -9.84
N GLY A 238 -38.02 -1.41 -11.09
CA GLY A 238 -38.84 -0.31 -11.58
C GLY A 238 -40.16 -0.71 -12.28
N CYS A 239 -40.74 -1.87 -11.94
CA CYS A 239 -42.07 -2.31 -12.40
C CYS A 239 -42.95 -2.73 -11.23
#